data_AF-A0A969TP66-F1
#
_entry.id   AF-A0A969TP66-F1
#
_cell.length_a   1.000
_cell.length_b   1.000
_cell.length_c   1.000
_cell.angle_alpha   90.00
_cell.angle_beta   90.00
_cell.angle_gamma   90.00
#
_symmetry.space_group_name_H-M   'P 1'
#
loop_
_entity.id
_entity.type
_entity.pdbx_description
1 polymer ?
#
loop_
_entity_poly.entity_id
_entity_poly.type
_entity_poly.pdbx_seq_one_letter_code
_entity_poly.pdbx_strand_id
1 'polypeptide(L)'
;MEIYHSNQLALVSHLRHELRTPINAIIGYSEMLLEDLETEAESATIAFLKQIHDCGGELLVLVNQHLDAGKFNADNIDLMLLSEMLPLSLEPSLETAIATCEKLLGLVNNEFAMT
;
A
#
# COMPACT_ATOMS: atom_id res chain seq x y z
N MET A 1 2.20 34.16 3.52
CA MET A 1 3.11 33.07 3.92
C MET A 1 2.37 32.01 4.73
N GLU A 2 1.51 32.38 5.69
CA GLU A 2 0.64 31.44 6.44
C GLU A 2 -0.33 30.62 5.56
N ILE A 3 -1.00 31.24 4.57
CA ILE A 3 -1.93 30.53 3.67
C ILE A 3 -1.23 29.46 2.82
N TYR A 4 0.04 29.70 2.45
CA TYR A 4 0.80 28.74 1.63
C TYR A 4 1.08 27.44 2.40
N HIS A 5 1.57 27.55 3.63
CA HIS A 5 1.86 26.39 4.48
C HIS A 5 0.60 25.64 4.92
N SER A 6 -0.51 26.35 5.16
CA SER A 6 -1.80 25.72 5.43
C SER A 6 -2.26 24.84 4.25
N ASN A 7 -2.00 25.26 3.01
CA ASN A 7 -2.34 24.46 1.83
C ASN A 7 -1.42 23.24 1.66
N GLN A 8 -0.15 23.32 2.05
CA GLN A 8 0.78 22.19 2.00
C GLN A 8 0.42 21.10 3.02
N LEU A 9 0.06 21.48 4.25
CA LEU A 9 -0.46 20.55 5.26
C LEU A 9 -1.74 19.86 4.79
N ALA A 10 -2.66 20.63 4.19
CA ALA A 10 -3.89 20.09 3.63
C ALA A 10 -3.60 19.09 2.51
N LEU A 11 -2.64 19.37 1.63
CA LEU A 11 -2.22 18.47 0.56
C LEU A 11 -1.65 17.15 1.10
N VAL A 12 -0.71 17.19 2.06
CA VAL A 12 -0.13 15.98 2.68
C VAL A 12 -1.20 15.13 3.35
N SER A 13 -2.11 15.77 4.10
CA SER A 13 -3.23 15.09 4.74
C SER A 13 -4.15 14.44 3.70
N HIS A 14 -4.47 15.15 2.62
CA HIS A 14 -5.30 14.63 1.53
C HIS A 14 -4.65 13.42 0.86
N LEU A 15 -3.38 13.50 0.47
CA LEU A 15 -2.64 12.38 -0.13
C LEU A 15 -2.62 11.15 0.78
N ARG A 16 -2.40 11.32 2.09
CA ARG A 16 -2.48 10.22 3.05
C ARG A 16 -3.86 9.56 3.03
N HIS A 17 -4.94 10.33 3.03
CA HIS A 17 -6.30 9.78 3.00
C HIS A 17 -6.57 9.03 1.69
N GLU A 18 -6.21 9.61 0.55
CA GLU A 18 -6.40 9.01 -0.77
C GLU A 18 -5.59 7.72 -0.94
N LEU A 19 -4.40 7.61 -0.35
CA LEU A 19 -3.60 6.38 -0.40
C LEU A 19 -4.09 5.29 0.56
N ARG A 20 -4.61 5.68 1.75
CA ARG A 20 -5.13 4.71 2.73
C ARG A 20 -6.30 3.89 2.20
N THR A 21 -7.19 4.51 1.43
CA THR A 21 -8.39 3.84 0.88
C THR A 21 -8.05 2.63 -0.01
N PRO A 22 -7.26 2.75 -1.09
CA PRO A 22 -6.90 1.62 -1.94
C PRO A 22 -6.01 0.60 -1.21
N ILE A 23 -5.09 1.03 -0.34
CA ILE A 23 -4.27 0.12 0.46
C ILE A 23 -5.14 -0.74 1.37
N ASN A 24 -6.07 -0.13 2.10
CA ASN A 24 -6.99 -0.86 2.97
C ASN A 24 -7.92 -1.81 2.18
N ALA A 25 -8.30 -1.44 0.95
CA ALA A 25 -9.06 -2.34 0.10
C ALA A 25 -8.24 -3.58 -0.29
N ILE A 26 -6.96 -3.43 -0.64
CA ILE A 26 -6.06 -4.56 -0.95
C ILE A 26 -5.90 -5.48 0.27
N ILE A 27 -5.67 -4.90 1.45
CA ILE A 27 -5.58 -5.66 2.71
C ILE A 27 -6.89 -6.43 2.94
N GLY A 28 -8.04 -5.75 2.90
CA GLY A 28 -9.33 -6.39 3.15
C GLY A 28 -9.69 -7.49 2.15
N TYR A 29 -9.37 -7.31 0.86
CA TYR A 29 -9.60 -8.36 -0.13
C TYR A 29 -8.67 -9.56 0.06
N SER A 30 -7.38 -9.32 0.33
CA SER A 30 -6.44 -10.42 0.59
C SER A 30 -6.78 -11.18 1.87
N GLU A 31 -7.22 -10.50 2.93
CA GLU A 31 -7.70 -11.11 4.17
C GLU A 31 -8.95 -11.97 3.92
N MET A 32 -9.97 -11.43 3.25
CA MET A 32 -11.20 -12.17 2.92
C MET A 32 -10.92 -13.43 2.07
N LEU A 33 -10.02 -13.34 1.09
CA LEU A 33 -9.63 -14.49 0.26
C LEU A 33 -8.83 -15.53 1.06
N LEU A 34 -8.02 -15.11 2.04
CA LEU A 34 -7.30 -16.03 2.93
C LEU A 34 -8.26 -16.75 3.88
N GLU A 35 -9.28 -16.06 4.39
CA GLU A 35 -10.34 -16.65 5.22
C GLU A 35 -11.10 -17.73 4.45
N ASP A 36 -11.44 -17.49 3.18
CA ASP A 36 -12.12 -18.47 2.32
C ASP A 36 -11.27 -19.74 2.09
N LEU A 37 -9.94 -19.64 2.17
CA LEU A 37 -8.98 -20.72 1.93
C LEU A 37 -8.42 -21.35 3.23
N GLU A 38 -8.90 -20.94 4.41
CA GLU A 38 -8.30 -21.31 5.70
C GLU A 38 -8.24 -22.84 5.94
N THR A 39 -9.17 -23.60 5.34
CA THR A 39 -9.23 -25.06 5.48
C THR A 39 -8.41 -25.82 4.43
N GLU A 40 -7.84 -25.13 3.45
CA GLU A 40 -7.02 -25.73 2.41
C GLU A 40 -5.59 -25.99 2.88
N ALA A 41 -4.92 -26.96 2.24
CA ALA A 41 -3.48 -27.12 2.45
C ALA A 41 -2.73 -25.92 1.86
N GLU A 42 -1.64 -25.50 2.51
CA GLU A 42 -0.84 -24.36 2.05
C GLU A 42 -0.48 -24.52 0.56
N SER A 43 -0.94 -23.57 -0.24
CA SER A 43 -0.77 -23.52 -1.69
C SER A 43 0.03 -22.27 -2.08
N ALA A 44 0.52 -22.24 -3.32
CA ALA A 44 1.18 -21.05 -3.85
C ALA A 44 0.25 -19.82 -3.87
N THR A 45 -1.07 -20.05 -4.05
CA THR A 45 -2.11 -19.02 -3.95
C THR A 45 -2.16 -18.41 -2.55
N ILE A 46 -2.23 -19.24 -1.50
CA ILE A 46 -2.24 -18.78 -0.11
C ILE A 46 -0.95 -18.01 0.21
N ALA A 47 0.21 -18.51 -0.22
CA ALA A 47 1.49 -17.84 0.01
C ALA A 47 1.54 -16.45 -0.66
N PHE A 48 1.05 -16.32 -1.90
CA PHE A 48 1.00 -15.02 -2.59
C PHE A 48 -0.03 -14.07 -1.97
N LEU A 49 -1.19 -14.56 -1.54
CA LEU A 49 -2.19 -13.74 -0.85
C LEU A 49 -1.65 -13.19 0.48
N LYS A 50 -0.94 -14.01 1.28
CA LYS A 50 -0.24 -13.55 2.49
C LYS A 50 0.78 -12.47 2.18
N GLN A 51 1.58 -12.66 1.13
CA GLN A 51 2.58 -11.68 0.73
C GLN A 51 1.94 -10.36 0.26
N ILE A 52 0.81 -10.40 -0.48
CA ILE A 52 0.04 -9.21 -0.86
C ILE A 52 -0.49 -8.49 0.39
N HIS A 53 -1.06 -9.23 1.33
CA HIS A 53 -1.55 -8.70 2.61
C HIS A 53 -0.44 -7.98 3.37
N ASP A 54 0.71 -8.63 3.53
CA ASP A 54 1.86 -8.09 4.26
C ASP A 54 2.41 -6.82 3.59
N CYS A 55 2.56 -6.82 2.26
CA CYS A 55 2.94 -5.62 1.51
C CYS A 55 1.93 -4.47 1.69
N GLY A 56 0.63 -4.77 1.74
CA GLY A 56 -0.40 -3.77 2.06
C GLY A 56 -0.19 -3.16 3.45
N GLY A 57 0.08 -3.99 4.45
CA GLY A 57 0.42 -3.56 5.81
C GLY A 57 1.67 -2.67 5.86
N GLU A 58 2.75 -3.07 5.18
CA GLU A 58 3.98 -2.28 5.08
C GLU A 58 3.72 -0.91 4.43
N LEU A 59 3.00 -0.87 3.31
CA LEU A 59 2.64 0.38 2.63
C LEU A 59 1.82 1.29 3.53
N LEU A 60 0.88 0.74 4.29
CA LEU A 60 0.08 1.51 5.24
C LEU A 60 0.96 2.13 6.34
N VAL A 61 1.93 1.38 6.86
CA VAL A 61 2.91 1.88 7.83
C VAL A 61 3.73 3.02 7.22
N LEU A 62 4.29 2.84 6.03
CA LEU A 62 5.11 3.84 5.35
C LEU A 62 4.33 5.12 5.04
N VAL A 63 3.11 4.99 4.49
CA VAL A 63 2.21 6.12 4.24
C VAL A 63 1.93 6.89 5.54
N ASN A 64 1.62 6.19 6.63
CA ASN A 64 1.42 6.84 7.93
C ASN A 64 2.71 7.45 8.50
N GLN A 65 3.88 6.87 8.24
CA GLN A 65 5.16 7.40 8.74
C GLN A 65 5.58 8.68 8.03
N HIS A 66 5.44 8.72 6.70
CA HIS A 66 5.92 9.82 5.86
C HIS A 66 4.89 10.95 5.64
N LEU A 67 3.59 10.63 5.64
CA LEU A 67 2.52 11.60 5.37
C LEU A 67 1.73 11.98 6.63
N ASP A 68 2.36 11.90 7.80
CA ASP A 68 1.75 12.38 9.04
C ASP A 68 1.83 13.90 9.16
N ALA A 69 0.76 14.58 8.75
CA ALA A 69 0.54 16.02 8.95
C ALA A 69 0.85 16.51 10.38
N GLY A 70 0.75 15.67 11.42
CA GLY A 70 1.09 16.03 12.79
C GLY A 70 2.60 16.16 13.06
N LYS A 71 3.45 15.57 12.21
CA LYS A 71 4.92 15.72 12.25
C LYS A 71 5.40 16.99 11.57
N PHE A 72 4.50 17.69 10.90
CA PHE A 72 4.77 18.90 10.14
C PHE A 72 4.17 20.10 10.88
N ASN A 73 4.99 21.08 11.20
CA ASN A 73 4.54 22.40 11.62
C ASN A 73 4.52 23.35 10.41
N ALA A 74 3.67 24.38 10.48
CA ALA A 74 3.49 25.36 9.39
C ALA A 74 4.77 26.12 8.99
N ASP A 75 5.88 25.93 9.70
CA ASP A 75 7.17 26.56 9.44
C ASP A 75 8.24 25.59 8.92
N ASN A 76 7.96 24.27 8.79
CA ASN A 76 9.00 23.26 8.51
C ASN A 76 8.56 22.10 7.59
N ILE A 77 7.70 22.38 6.61
CA ILE A 77 7.40 21.38 5.57
C ILE A 77 8.35 21.56 4.41
N ASP A 78 9.33 20.68 4.33
CA ASP A 78 10.11 20.53 3.11
C ASP A 78 9.41 19.56 2.16
N LEU A 79 8.49 20.11 1.35
CA LEU A 79 7.81 19.33 0.30
C LEU A 79 8.78 18.79 -0.74
N MET A 80 9.92 19.45 -0.96
CA MET A 80 10.93 18.99 -1.90
C MET A 80 11.58 17.71 -1.38
N LEU A 81 12.00 17.71 -0.12
CA LEU A 81 12.51 16.51 0.56
C LEU A 81 11.47 15.39 0.58
N LEU A 82 10.20 15.70 0.89
CA LEU A 82 9.13 14.69 0.89
C LEU A 82 8.92 14.09 -0.52
N SER A 83 8.98 14.92 -1.57
CA SER A 83 8.82 14.47 -2.95
C SER A 83 9.96 13.55 -3.41
N GLU A 84 11.15 13.67 -2.83
CA GLU A 84 12.29 12.81 -3.10
C GLU A 84 12.27 11.53 -2.25
N MET A 85 11.93 11.64 -0.96
CA MET A 85 11.98 10.52 -0.01
C MET A 85 10.79 9.56 -0.14
N LEU A 86 9.59 10.08 -0.41
CA LEU A 86 8.38 9.28 -0.40
C LEU A 86 8.38 8.17 -1.47
N PRO A 87 8.76 8.43 -2.75
CA PRO A 87 8.85 7.37 -3.76
C PRO A 87 9.86 6.30 -3.38
N LEU A 88 11.08 6.72 -2.97
CA LEU A 88 12.15 5.80 -2.57
C LEU A 88 11.74 4.84 -1.45
N SER A 89 10.87 5.29 -0.54
CA SER A 89 10.38 4.44 0.53
C SER A 89 9.25 3.52 0.11
N LEU A 90 8.34 3.96 -0.77
CA LEU A 90 7.15 3.20 -1.16
C LEU A 90 7.41 2.21 -2.31
N GLU A 91 8.33 2.55 -3.21
CA GLU A 91 8.63 1.81 -4.43
C GLU A 91 8.95 0.33 -4.17
N PRO A 92 9.80 -0.06 -3.20
CA PRO A 92 10.11 -1.48 -2.98
C PRO A 92 8.90 -2.34 -2.60
N SER A 93 8.04 -1.84 -1.70
CA SER A 93 6.82 -2.56 -1.30
C SER A 93 5.78 -2.58 -2.42
N LEU A 94 5.69 -1.53 -3.24
CA LEU A 94 4.83 -1.49 -4.43
C LEU A 94 5.29 -2.50 -5.49
N GLU A 95 6.58 -2.54 -5.82
CA GLU A 95 7.15 -3.49 -6.77
C GLU A 95 6.91 -4.93 -6.32
N THR A 96 7.12 -5.21 -5.03
CA THR A 96 6.87 -6.53 -4.46
C THR A 96 5.39 -6.91 -4.55
N ALA A 97 4.48 -6.00 -4.21
CA ALA A 97 3.04 -6.24 -4.31
C ALA A 97 2.62 -6.51 -5.77
N ILE A 98 3.08 -5.69 -6.71
CA ILE A 98 2.77 -5.84 -8.15
C ILE A 98 3.27 -7.18 -8.67
N ALA A 99 4.55 -7.51 -8.43
CA ALA A 99 5.13 -8.78 -8.89
C ALA A 99 4.41 -10.00 -8.27
N THR A 100 3.89 -9.87 -7.06
CA THR A 100 3.13 -10.94 -6.40
C THR A 100 1.73 -11.09 -7.00
N CYS A 101 1.03 -9.97 -7.26
CA CYS A 101 -0.24 -9.97 -7.97
C CYS A 101 -0.12 -10.59 -9.37
N GLU A 102 0.95 -10.28 -10.11
CA GLU A 102 1.20 -10.86 -11.45
C GLU A 102 1.38 -12.38 -11.38
N LYS A 103 2.14 -12.88 -10.39
CA LYS A 103 2.31 -14.32 -10.18
C LYS A 103 0.98 -15.00 -9.83
N LEU A 104 0.19 -14.39 -8.94
CA LEU A 104 -1.12 -14.90 -8.56
C LEU A 104 -2.08 -14.95 -9.76
N LEU A 105 -2.15 -13.89 -10.56
CA LEU A 105 -2.94 -13.86 -11.79
C LEU A 105 -2.50 -14.95 -12.77
N GLY A 106 -1.18 -15.16 -12.90
CA GLY A 106 -0.64 -16.26 -13.70
C GLY A 106 -1.11 -17.64 -13.23
N LEU A 107 -1.12 -17.89 -11.93
CA LEU A 107 -1.63 -19.15 -11.37
C LEU A 107 -3.11 -19.34 -11.65
N VAL A 108 -3.93 -18.33 -11.32
CA VAL A 108 -5.39 -18.38 -11.47
C VAL A 108 -5.78 -18.58 -12.94
N ASN A 109 -5.14 -17.88 -13.87
CA ASN A 109 -5.41 -18.04 -15.30
C ASN A 109 -5.06 -19.44 -15.83
N ASN A 110 -4.01 -20.08 -15.28
CA ASN A 110 -3.63 -21.42 -15.68
C ASN A 110 -4.59 -22.49 -15.13
N GLU A 111 -5.16 -22.30 -13.94
CA GLU A 111 -6.21 -23.18 -13.40
C GLU A 111 -7.48 -23.13 -14.26
N PHE A 112 -7.91 -21.94 -14.66
CA PHE A 112 -9.09 -21.78 -15.53
C PHE A 112 -8.85 -22.30 -16.97
N ALA A 113 -7.62 -22.23 -17.48
CA ALA A 113 -7.30 -22.75 -18.82
C ALA A 113 -7.25 -24.29 -18.90
N MET A 114 -7.14 -24.99 -17.75
CA MET A 114 -7.14 -26.45 -17.67
C MET A 114 -8.53 -27.07 -17.39
N THR A 115 -9.58 -26.24 -17.27
CA THR A 115 -10.97 -26.67 -17.05
C THR A 115 -11.80 -26.49 -18.31
#